data_AF-A0A497RRI0-F1
#
_entry.id   AF-A0A497RRI0-F1
#
_cell.length_a   1.000
_cell.length_b   1.000
_cell.length_c   1.000
_cell.angle_alpha   90.00
_cell.angle_beta   90.00
_cell.angle_gamma   90.00
#
_symmetry.space_group_name_H-M   'P 1'
#
loop_
_entity.id
_entity.type
_entity.pdbx_description
1 polymer ?
#
loop_
_entity_poly.entity_id
_entity_poly.type
_entity_poly.pdbx_seq_one_letter_code
_entity_poly.pdbx_strand_id
1 'polypeptide(L)'
;MRPLELCRLNETTCRCEFRCGTTTTTTTTTTTTTLKRWLTEQEIDEAIDWGEQNKFNLSNLLSKYAYPNYSAGYEHVIVYTPYLNLALEAASRAREYRTLNRSEIDEIITNREIMFRVKLYGDSKDFADDIRAVIKVRGKVIHPIRSRFDDSPETTAYWPDSPAYFAVNTYVFEDYDEIKDRVIKFVIIKYTGEDIYRIDMSDYK
;
A
#
# COMPACT_ATOMS: atom_id res chain seq x y z
N MET A 1 38.15 18.23 -47.11
CA MET A 1 36.69 18.29 -47.35
C MET A 1 35.99 17.93 -46.05
N ARG A 2 35.14 18.81 -45.50
CA ARG A 2 34.39 18.55 -44.27
C ARG A 2 33.14 17.72 -44.58
N PRO A 3 32.79 16.70 -43.79
CA PRO A 3 31.47 16.06 -43.91
C PRO A 3 30.39 17.03 -43.43
N LEU A 4 29.30 17.11 -44.19
CA LEU A 4 28.09 17.84 -43.80
C LEU A 4 27.30 16.99 -42.80
N GLU A 5 27.10 17.52 -41.59
CA GLU A 5 26.18 16.95 -40.60
C GLU A 5 24.73 17.22 -41.03
N LEU A 6 23.91 16.17 -41.07
CA LEU A 6 22.47 16.27 -41.26
C LEU A 6 21.80 15.53 -40.10
N CYS A 7 21.63 16.23 -38.98
CA CYS A 7 20.80 15.75 -37.88
C CYS A 7 19.34 16.12 -38.18
N ARG A 8 18.48 15.10 -38.38
CA ARG A 8 17.03 15.28 -38.26
C ARG A 8 16.61 14.80 -36.87
N LEU A 9 16.15 15.73 -36.04
CA LEU A 9 15.52 15.45 -34.75
C LEU A 9 14.14 14.85 -35.00
N ASN A 10 13.87 13.69 -34.44
CA ASN A 10 12.52 13.14 -34.28
C ASN A 10 12.23 13.06 -32.77
N GLU A 11 11.14 13.68 -32.31
CA GLU A 11 10.88 14.03 -30.90
C GLU A 11 10.64 12.82 -29.96
N THR A 12 10.76 11.59 -30.45
CA THR A 12 10.57 10.38 -29.64
C THR A 12 11.79 9.46 -29.61
N THR A 13 12.81 9.67 -30.44
CA THR A 13 14.06 8.90 -30.39
C THR A 13 15.26 9.71 -30.89
N CYS A 14 16.27 9.91 -30.04
CA CYS A 14 17.56 10.44 -30.50
C CYS A 14 18.32 9.35 -31.27
N ARG A 15 18.25 9.37 -32.61
CA ARG A 15 19.10 8.54 -33.48
C ARG A 15 20.01 9.42 -34.32
N CYS A 16 21.32 9.15 -34.25
CA CYS A 16 22.30 9.61 -35.23
C CYS A 16 22.79 8.39 -36.02
N GLU A 17 22.64 8.40 -37.35
CA GLU A 17 23.17 7.35 -38.21
C GLU A 17 24.55 7.74 -38.74
N PHE A 18 25.59 7.05 -38.27
CA PHE A 18 26.92 7.08 -38.89
C PHE A 18 27.02 5.96 -39.91
N ARG A 19 27.21 6.28 -41.19
CA ARG A 19 27.60 5.30 -42.20
C ARG A 19 29.13 5.16 -42.25
N CYS A 20 29.65 4.20 -41.50
CA CYS A 20 30.93 3.57 -41.79
C CYS A 20 30.67 2.10 -42.12
N GLY A 21 31.14 1.66 -43.28
CA GLY A 21 30.96 0.26 -43.71
C GLY A 21 31.78 -0.67 -42.86
N THR A 22 31.12 -1.51 -42.06
CA THR A 22 31.48 -2.89 -41.70
C THR A 22 30.32 -3.49 -40.90
N THR A 23 30.03 -4.76 -41.16
CA THR A 23 28.98 -5.65 -40.64
C THR A 23 28.39 -5.25 -39.27
N THR A 24 27.16 -4.76 -39.26
CA THR A 24 26.42 -4.42 -38.04
C THR A 24 25.68 -5.65 -37.50
N THR A 25 26.24 -6.30 -36.48
CA THR A 25 25.46 -7.19 -35.62
C THR A 25 24.64 -6.31 -34.68
N THR A 26 23.35 -6.20 -34.96
CA THR A 26 22.40 -5.45 -34.12
C THR A 26 22.13 -6.25 -32.85
N THR A 27 22.91 -6.01 -31.79
CA THR A 27 22.55 -6.47 -30.45
C THR A 27 21.50 -5.52 -29.89
N THR A 28 20.23 -5.90 -29.99
CA THR A 28 19.13 -5.21 -29.32
C THR A 28 19.24 -5.52 -27.83
N THR A 29 19.88 -4.64 -27.05
CA THR A 29 19.83 -4.70 -25.59
C THR A 29 18.49 -4.11 -25.16
N THR A 30 17.46 -4.96 -25.09
CA THR A 30 16.19 -4.61 -24.43
C THR A 30 16.50 -4.45 -22.95
N THR A 31 16.54 -3.22 -22.46
CA THR A 31 16.60 -2.95 -21.02
C THR A 31 15.23 -3.26 -20.45
N THR A 32 15.01 -4.52 -20.07
CA THR A 32 13.82 -4.90 -19.30
C THR A 32 13.98 -4.28 -17.92
N THR A 33 13.33 -3.15 -17.68
CA THR A 33 13.22 -2.59 -16.32
C THR A 33 12.41 -3.57 -15.50
N THR A 34 13.08 -4.43 -14.74
CA THR A 34 12.43 -5.33 -13.79
C THR A 34 11.83 -4.46 -12.68
N LEU A 35 10.50 -4.41 -12.61
CA LEU A 35 9.80 -3.78 -11.49
C LEU A 35 10.22 -4.47 -10.19
N LYS A 36 10.50 -3.67 -9.15
CA LYS A 36 10.83 -4.19 -7.83
C LYS A 36 9.64 -4.98 -7.30
N ARG A 37 9.85 -6.26 -6.99
CA ARG A 37 8.88 -7.11 -6.30
C ARG A 37 9.09 -7.01 -4.80
N TRP A 38 8.00 -6.91 -4.04
CA TRP A 38 8.05 -6.80 -2.58
C TRP A 38 8.08 -8.14 -1.86
N LEU A 39 7.60 -9.18 -2.51
CA LEU A 39 7.49 -10.53 -1.96
C LEU A 39 8.31 -11.52 -2.79
N THR A 40 8.85 -12.52 -2.11
CA THR A 40 9.45 -13.73 -2.70
C THR A 40 8.34 -14.66 -3.23
N GLU A 41 8.70 -15.63 -4.08
CA GLU A 41 7.72 -16.64 -4.55
C GLU A 41 7.12 -17.43 -3.39
N GLN A 42 7.93 -17.77 -2.39
CA GLN A 42 7.45 -18.46 -1.20
C GLN A 42 6.43 -17.62 -0.43
N GLU A 43 6.69 -16.33 -0.23
CA GLU A 43 5.74 -15.44 0.47
C GLU A 43 4.45 -15.24 -0.32
N ILE A 44 4.52 -15.28 -1.65
CA ILE A 44 3.35 -15.21 -2.53
C ILE A 44 2.48 -16.45 -2.33
N ASP A 45 3.07 -17.64 -2.41
CA ASP A 45 2.37 -18.90 -2.19
C ASP A 45 1.75 -18.95 -0.77
N GLU A 46 2.52 -18.56 0.25
CA GLU A 46 2.04 -18.48 1.64
C GLU A 46 0.88 -17.49 1.82
N ALA A 47 0.93 -16.33 1.19
CA ALA A 47 -0.13 -15.33 1.26
C ALA A 47 -1.41 -15.83 0.58
N ILE A 48 -1.28 -16.45 -0.60
CA ILE A 48 -2.41 -17.04 -1.32
C ILE A 48 -3.05 -18.14 -0.48
N ASP A 49 -2.27 -19.15 -0.05
CA ASP A 49 -2.76 -20.26 0.76
C ASP A 49 -3.47 -19.77 2.03
N TRP A 50 -2.86 -18.81 2.73
CA TRP A 50 -3.45 -18.24 3.94
C TRP A 50 -4.75 -17.48 3.64
N GLY A 51 -4.81 -16.73 2.54
CA GLY A 51 -6.01 -16.06 2.06
C GLY A 51 -7.15 -17.03 1.75
N GLU A 52 -6.88 -18.05 0.95
CA GLU A 52 -7.88 -19.06 0.55
C GLU A 52 -8.45 -19.82 1.75
N GLN A 53 -7.60 -20.21 2.71
CA GLN A 53 -8.01 -20.85 3.97
C GLN A 53 -8.92 -19.95 4.82
N ASN A 54 -8.75 -18.63 4.72
CA ASN A 54 -9.52 -17.65 5.48
C ASN A 54 -10.61 -16.97 4.64
N LYS A 55 -11.01 -17.57 3.51
CA LYS A 55 -11.99 -16.97 2.62
C LYS A 55 -13.26 -16.55 3.34
N PHE A 56 -13.83 -17.31 4.27
CA PHE A 56 -15.03 -16.89 5.02
C PHE A 56 -14.75 -16.12 6.33
N ASN A 57 -13.50 -15.90 6.69
CA ASN A 57 -13.10 -15.25 7.93
C ASN A 57 -11.98 -14.21 7.71
N LEU A 58 -12.32 -13.12 7.01
CA LEU A 58 -11.37 -12.01 6.77
C LEU A 58 -10.92 -11.35 8.07
N SER A 59 -11.72 -11.43 9.14
CA SER A 59 -11.34 -10.90 10.44
C SER A 59 -10.06 -11.56 10.97
N ASN A 60 -9.81 -12.83 10.65
CA ASN A 60 -8.57 -13.52 11.02
C ASN A 60 -7.35 -13.01 10.23
N LEU A 61 -7.55 -12.52 9.00
CA LEU A 61 -6.50 -11.88 8.22
C LEU A 61 -6.20 -10.48 8.78
N LEU A 62 -7.26 -9.67 8.92
CA LEU A 62 -7.16 -8.27 9.34
C LEU A 62 -6.63 -8.13 10.78
N SER A 63 -7.01 -9.02 11.70
CA SER A 63 -6.59 -8.92 13.09
C SER A 63 -5.09 -9.08 13.30
N LYS A 64 -4.42 -9.87 12.46
CA LYS A 64 -2.95 -10.01 12.49
C LYS A 64 -2.21 -8.77 12.00
N TYR A 65 -2.90 -7.90 11.27
CA TYR A 65 -2.37 -6.66 10.72
C TYR A 65 -2.86 -5.42 11.46
N ALA A 66 -3.53 -5.62 12.59
CA ALA A 66 -4.05 -4.55 13.43
C ALA A 66 -3.08 -4.17 14.56
N TYR A 67 -3.07 -2.90 14.93
CA TYR A 67 -2.31 -2.37 16.06
C TYR A 67 -3.12 -1.28 16.80
N PRO A 68 -3.12 -1.21 18.14
CA PRO A 68 -2.51 -2.18 19.05
C PRO A 68 -3.35 -3.45 19.20
N ASN A 69 -4.67 -3.39 18.98
CA ASN A 69 -5.58 -4.53 19.12
C ASN A 69 -6.74 -4.45 18.11
N TYR A 70 -7.11 -5.57 17.50
CA TYR A 70 -8.33 -5.68 16.70
C TYR A 70 -9.54 -5.98 17.60
N SER A 71 -10.18 -4.94 18.14
CA SER A 71 -11.32 -5.11 19.03
C SER A 71 -12.39 -4.04 18.81
N ALA A 72 -13.66 -4.41 19.06
CA ALA A 72 -14.77 -3.47 19.04
C ALA A 72 -14.66 -2.50 20.22
N GLY A 73 -14.91 -1.22 19.96
CA GLY A 73 -14.80 -0.15 20.97
C GLY A 73 -13.38 0.40 21.15
N TYR A 74 -12.39 -0.12 20.43
CA TYR A 74 -11.01 0.34 20.50
C TYR A 74 -10.54 0.89 19.15
N GLU A 75 -9.95 2.08 19.19
CA GLU A 75 -9.23 2.62 18.04
C GLU A 75 -8.07 1.70 17.68
N HIS A 76 -7.92 1.46 16.39
CA HIS A 76 -6.82 0.65 15.88
C HIS A 76 -6.49 1.04 14.45
N VAL A 77 -5.27 0.66 14.06
CA VAL A 77 -4.71 0.86 12.74
C VAL A 77 -4.55 -0.52 12.12
N ILE A 78 -5.07 -0.72 10.92
CA ILE A 78 -4.78 -1.90 10.10
C ILE A 78 -3.79 -1.50 9.02
N VAL A 79 -2.68 -2.21 8.96
CA VAL A 79 -1.60 -1.98 8.00
C VAL A 79 -1.77 -2.93 6.81
N TYR A 80 -2.05 -2.37 5.64
CA TYR A 80 -2.25 -3.12 4.39
C TYR A 80 -0.96 -3.15 3.60
N THR A 81 -0.16 -4.20 3.84
CA THR A 81 1.07 -4.51 3.10
C THR A 81 0.77 -5.27 1.81
N PRO A 82 1.75 -5.42 0.89
CA PRO A 82 1.61 -6.30 -0.27
C PRO A 82 1.20 -7.73 0.11
N TYR A 83 1.73 -8.28 1.20
CA TYR A 83 1.36 -9.62 1.68
C TYR A 83 -0.11 -9.68 2.09
N LEU A 84 -0.59 -8.75 2.92
CA LEU A 84 -1.99 -8.74 3.34
C LEU A 84 -2.93 -8.53 2.15
N ASN A 85 -2.60 -7.60 1.25
CA ASN A 85 -3.41 -7.33 0.07
C ASN A 85 -3.53 -8.60 -0.80
N LEU A 86 -2.43 -9.32 -1.00
CA LEU A 86 -2.44 -10.58 -1.75
C LEU A 86 -3.32 -11.65 -1.07
N ALA A 87 -3.21 -11.79 0.26
CA ALA A 87 -4.04 -12.72 1.02
C ALA A 87 -5.54 -12.35 0.99
N LEU A 88 -5.88 -11.06 1.09
CA LEU A 88 -7.26 -10.57 1.00
C LEU A 88 -7.86 -10.80 -0.39
N GLU A 89 -7.07 -10.55 -1.44
CA GLU A 89 -7.50 -10.81 -2.81
C GLU A 89 -7.68 -12.31 -3.07
N ALA A 90 -6.74 -13.15 -2.64
CA ALA A 90 -6.85 -14.61 -2.73
C ALA A 90 -8.11 -15.11 -2.00
N ALA A 91 -8.38 -14.61 -0.79
CA ALA A 91 -9.60 -14.90 -0.03
C ALA A 91 -10.86 -14.52 -0.82
N SER A 92 -10.88 -13.34 -1.44
CA SER A 92 -12.01 -12.90 -2.27
C SER A 92 -12.22 -13.81 -3.47
N ARG A 93 -11.14 -14.19 -4.16
CA ARG A 93 -11.18 -15.01 -5.38
C ARG A 93 -11.64 -16.44 -5.06
N ALA A 94 -11.18 -16.99 -3.95
CA ALA A 94 -11.61 -18.31 -3.48
C ALA A 94 -13.08 -18.36 -3.06
N ARG A 95 -13.70 -17.24 -2.66
CA ARG A 95 -15.17 -17.15 -2.46
C ARG A 95 -15.93 -17.24 -3.78
N GLU A 96 -15.34 -16.71 -4.85
CA GLU A 96 -15.86 -16.76 -6.22
C GLU A 96 -15.51 -18.09 -6.93
N TYR A 97 -14.93 -19.06 -6.21
CA TYR A 97 -14.46 -20.34 -6.76
C TYR A 97 -13.42 -20.21 -7.87
N ARG A 98 -12.57 -19.19 -7.80
CA ARG A 98 -11.43 -18.99 -8.71
C ARG A 98 -10.14 -18.73 -7.96
N THR A 99 -9.02 -18.91 -8.66
CA THR A 99 -7.69 -18.54 -8.16
C THR A 99 -7.28 -17.16 -8.71
N LEU A 100 -6.24 -16.58 -8.11
CA LEU A 100 -5.56 -15.42 -8.69
C LEU A 100 -4.78 -15.82 -9.93
N ASN A 101 -4.85 -15.00 -10.98
CA ASN A 101 -3.98 -15.15 -12.13
C ASN A 101 -2.68 -14.37 -11.96
N ARG A 102 -1.71 -14.64 -12.83
CA ARG A 102 -0.37 -14.04 -12.74
C ARG A 102 -0.38 -12.51 -12.84
N SER A 103 -1.22 -11.92 -13.70
CA SER A 103 -1.32 -10.46 -13.81
C SER A 103 -1.85 -9.81 -12.54
N GLU A 104 -2.84 -10.43 -11.88
CA GLU A 104 -3.36 -9.94 -10.58
C GLU A 104 -2.29 -10.00 -9.49
N ILE A 105 -1.52 -11.10 -9.45
CA ILE A 105 -0.41 -11.24 -8.51
C ILE A 105 0.66 -10.17 -8.77
N ASP A 106 1.08 -10.02 -10.03
CA ASP A 106 2.12 -9.06 -10.43
C ASP A 106 1.70 -7.61 -10.10
N GLU A 107 0.43 -7.24 -10.29
CA GLU A 107 -0.10 -5.93 -9.91
C GLU A 107 0.05 -5.67 -8.41
N ILE A 108 -0.30 -6.65 -7.57
CA ILE A 108 -0.26 -6.49 -6.11
C ILE A 108 1.20 -6.42 -5.60
N ILE A 109 2.07 -7.32 -6.06
CA ILE A 109 3.44 -7.44 -5.51
C ILE A 109 4.42 -6.40 -6.06
N THR A 110 4.04 -5.66 -7.11
CA THR A 110 4.82 -4.53 -7.63
C THR A 110 4.27 -3.18 -7.18
N ASN A 111 3.07 -3.16 -6.58
CA ASN A 111 2.48 -1.94 -6.03
C ASN A 111 3.36 -1.39 -4.90
N ARG A 112 3.79 -0.13 -5.05
CA ARG A 112 4.63 0.57 -4.07
C ARG A 112 3.81 1.21 -2.95
N GLU A 113 2.50 1.28 -3.12
CA GLU A 113 1.59 1.85 -2.14
C GLU A 113 1.44 0.92 -0.94
N ILE A 114 1.54 1.51 0.25
CA ILE A 114 1.13 0.91 1.52
C ILE A 114 0.00 1.74 2.12
N MET A 115 -0.99 1.06 2.66
CA MET A 115 -2.21 1.70 3.17
C MET A 115 -2.37 1.45 4.66
N PHE A 116 -2.75 2.51 5.38
CA PHE A 116 -3.08 2.47 6.80
C PHE A 116 -4.55 2.85 6.93
N ARG A 117 -5.38 1.92 7.42
CA ARG A 117 -6.79 2.20 7.73
C ARG A 117 -6.95 2.33 9.23
N VAL A 118 -7.54 3.42 9.66
CA VAL A 118 -7.62 3.79 11.07
C VAL A 118 -9.08 3.83 11.47
N LYS A 119 -9.44 2.93 12.39
CA LYS A 119 -10.74 2.96 13.03
C LYS A 119 -10.69 3.95 14.18
N LEU A 120 -11.57 4.95 14.11
CA LEU A 120 -11.64 6.06 15.05
C LEU A 120 -13.02 6.08 15.70
N TYR A 121 -13.10 6.66 16.90
CA TYR A 121 -14.35 6.79 17.67
C TYR A 121 -14.61 8.24 18.06
N GLY A 122 -15.88 8.62 18.13
CA GLY A 122 -16.29 9.97 18.53
C GLY A 122 -17.79 10.10 18.81
N ASP A 123 -18.20 11.28 19.26
CA ASP A 123 -19.56 11.54 19.76
C ASP A 123 -20.43 12.36 18.79
N SER A 124 -19.86 12.83 17.69
CA SER A 124 -20.55 13.55 16.62
C SER A 124 -20.38 12.84 15.28
N LYS A 125 -21.16 13.22 14.26
CA LYS A 125 -21.04 12.62 12.91
C LYS A 125 -19.88 13.19 12.08
N ASP A 126 -19.35 14.33 12.47
CA ASP A 126 -18.25 15.04 11.83
C ASP A 126 -16.91 14.82 12.55
N PHE A 127 -16.87 13.98 13.59
CA PHE A 127 -15.68 13.80 14.42
C PHE A 127 -14.46 13.30 13.64
N ALA A 128 -14.70 12.58 12.53
CA ALA A 128 -13.67 11.97 11.70
C ALA A 128 -13.15 12.91 10.60
N ASP A 129 -13.76 14.09 10.45
CA ASP A 129 -13.41 15.07 9.45
C ASP A 129 -12.05 15.68 9.73
N ASP A 130 -11.29 15.92 8.66
CA ASP A 130 -9.98 16.60 8.68
C ASP A 130 -8.90 15.97 9.60
N ILE A 131 -9.08 14.72 10.01
CA ILE A 131 -8.06 13.99 10.76
C ILE A 131 -6.90 13.67 9.81
N ARG A 132 -5.70 14.17 10.09
CA ARG A 132 -4.52 13.94 9.25
C ARG A 132 -3.67 12.80 9.80
N ALA A 133 -2.83 12.21 8.96
CA ALA A 133 -1.86 11.22 9.39
C ALA A 133 -0.50 11.46 8.75
N VAL A 134 0.57 11.10 9.47
CA VAL A 134 1.95 11.07 8.97
C VAL A 134 2.71 9.88 9.55
N ILE A 135 3.76 9.43 8.86
CA ILE A 135 4.71 8.46 9.39
C ILE A 135 6.00 9.21 9.77
N LYS A 136 6.44 9.09 11.02
CA LYS A 136 7.75 9.58 11.47
C LYS A 136 8.71 8.39 11.61
N VAL A 137 9.78 8.36 10.83
CA VAL A 137 10.79 7.28 10.82
C VAL A 137 12.18 7.87 10.58
N ARG A 138 13.18 7.47 11.38
CA ARG A 138 14.59 7.92 11.23
C ARG A 138 14.76 9.46 11.12
N GLY A 139 13.94 10.22 11.84
CA GLY A 139 13.96 11.69 11.78
C GLY A 139 13.32 12.31 10.53
N LYS A 140 12.82 11.49 9.59
CA LYS A 140 12.01 11.93 8.44
C LYS A 140 10.53 11.91 8.81
N VAL A 141 9.77 12.80 8.18
CA VAL A 141 8.30 12.80 8.18
C VAL A 141 7.85 12.44 6.76
N ILE A 142 7.06 11.39 6.65
CA ILE A 142 6.49 10.90 5.39
C ILE A 142 5.00 11.24 5.42
N HIS A 143 4.55 11.94 4.39
CA HIS A 143 3.16 12.33 4.22
C HIS A 143 2.43 11.33 3.32
N PRO A 144 1.13 11.07 3.54
CA PRO A 144 0.36 10.25 2.61
C PRO A 144 0.23 10.96 1.27
N ILE A 145 0.32 10.20 0.19
CA ILE A 145 0.04 10.67 -1.17
C ILE A 145 -1.47 10.82 -1.43
N ARG A 146 -2.28 10.08 -0.66
CA ARG A 146 -3.74 10.09 -0.75
C ARG A 146 -4.34 9.79 0.63
N SER A 147 -5.37 10.55 0.99
CA SER A 147 -6.18 10.30 2.18
C SER A 147 -7.64 10.22 1.76
N ARG A 148 -8.38 9.29 2.37
CA ARG A 148 -9.83 9.17 2.23
C ARG A 148 -10.44 9.21 3.63
N PHE A 149 -11.26 10.21 3.87
CA PHE A 149 -12.02 10.35 5.11
C PHE A 149 -13.37 9.67 4.94
N ASP A 150 -13.84 9.08 6.03
CA ASP A 150 -15.15 8.47 6.08
C ASP A 150 -16.20 9.56 6.32
N ASP A 151 -17.00 9.84 5.29
CA ASP A 151 -18.03 10.90 5.30
C ASP A 151 -19.36 10.45 5.92
N SER A 152 -19.46 9.17 6.29
CA SER A 152 -20.68 8.56 6.77
C SER A 152 -20.45 7.68 8.01
N PRO A 153 -20.01 8.24 9.16
CA PRO A 153 -19.75 7.44 10.35
C PRO A 153 -20.96 6.64 10.83
N GLU A 154 -20.69 5.40 11.20
CA GLU A 154 -21.69 4.44 11.67
C GLU A 154 -21.88 4.55 13.19
N THR A 155 -23.08 4.24 13.68
CA THR A 155 -23.34 4.16 15.12
C THR A 155 -22.63 2.98 15.74
N THR A 156 -22.07 3.16 16.94
CA THR A 156 -21.56 2.05 17.74
C THR A 156 -22.70 1.30 18.44
N ALA A 157 -22.37 0.18 19.09
CA ALA A 157 -23.28 -0.53 19.98
C ALA A 157 -23.64 0.25 21.27
N TYR A 158 -22.92 1.33 21.57
CA TYR A 158 -23.15 2.16 22.75
C TYR A 158 -24.13 3.31 22.49
N TRP A 159 -24.43 3.61 21.23
CA TRP A 159 -25.31 4.72 20.87
C TRP A 159 -26.65 4.66 21.63
N PRO A 160 -27.14 5.76 22.23
CA PRO A 160 -26.64 7.14 22.09
C PRO A 160 -25.50 7.54 23.05
N ASP A 161 -25.02 6.62 23.90
CA ASP A 161 -23.91 6.88 24.83
C ASP A 161 -22.55 6.87 24.10
N SER A 162 -21.57 7.53 24.71
CA SER A 162 -20.21 7.66 24.18
C SER A 162 -19.40 6.34 24.26
N PRO A 163 -18.58 6.00 23.24
CA PRO A 163 -18.47 6.67 21.95
C PRO A 163 -19.66 6.34 21.05
N ALA A 164 -20.38 7.35 20.58
CA ALA A 164 -21.64 7.16 19.86
C ALA A 164 -21.44 6.69 18.40
N TYR A 165 -20.34 7.09 17.77
CA TYR A 165 -20.02 6.81 16.37
C TYR A 165 -18.62 6.20 16.19
N PHE A 166 -18.43 5.49 15.08
CA PHE A 166 -17.12 5.08 14.58
C PHE A 166 -16.99 5.39 13.09
N ALA A 167 -15.76 5.63 12.64
CA ALA A 167 -15.44 5.90 11.24
C ALA A 167 -14.10 5.25 10.87
N VAL A 168 -13.87 5.01 9.59
CA VAL A 168 -12.61 4.41 9.10
C VAL A 168 -11.91 5.29 8.07
N ASN A 169 -10.93 6.07 8.53
CA ASN A 169 -10.10 6.88 7.64
C ASN A 169 -8.98 6.04 7.02
N THR A 170 -8.63 6.34 5.77
CA THR A 170 -7.62 5.62 4.99
C THR A 170 -6.51 6.57 4.56
N TYR A 171 -5.26 6.17 4.75
CA TYR A 171 -4.07 6.93 4.38
C TYR A 171 -3.13 6.05 3.56
N VAL A 172 -2.68 6.54 2.40
CA VAL A 172 -1.85 5.79 1.45
C VAL A 172 -0.50 6.47 1.30
N PHE A 173 0.58 5.69 1.34
CA PHE A 173 1.98 6.13 1.26
C PHE A 173 2.72 5.33 0.16
N GLU A 174 3.75 5.89 -0.47
CA GLU A 174 4.54 5.18 -1.52
C GLU A 174 5.92 4.71 -1.04
N ASP A 175 6.29 5.05 0.20
CA ASP A 175 7.62 4.85 0.78
C ASP A 175 7.75 3.51 1.53
N TYR A 176 7.17 2.43 1.00
CA TYR A 176 7.16 1.13 1.69
C TYR A 176 8.56 0.61 2.01
N ASP A 177 9.56 0.86 1.14
CA ASP A 177 10.96 0.48 1.39
C ASP A 177 11.64 1.29 2.51
N GLU A 178 11.21 2.52 2.73
CA GLU A 178 11.72 3.35 3.83
C GLU A 178 11.18 2.89 5.18
N ILE A 179 10.02 2.20 5.21
CA ILE A 179 9.35 1.80 6.46
C ILE A 179 9.36 0.30 6.73
N LYS A 180 9.51 -0.58 5.72
CA LYS A 180 9.55 -2.03 5.93
C LYS A 180 10.67 -2.43 6.89
N ASP A 181 10.41 -3.42 7.75
CA ASP A 181 11.36 -3.93 8.74
C ASP A 181 11.88 -2.84 9.72
N ARG A 182 11.02 -1.87 10.06
CA ARG A 182 11.34 -0.77 11.00
C ARG A 182 10.23 -0.51 11.99
N VAL A 183 10.63 -0.08 13.17
CA VAL A 183 9.72 0.60 14.10
C VAL A 183 9.45 2.02 13.59
N ILE A 184 8.19 2.29 13.28
CA ILE A 184 7.70 3.61 12.86
C ILE A 184 6.85 4.26 13.96
N LYS A 185 6.71 5.59 13.89
CA LYS A 185 5.64 6.31 14.61
C LYS A 185 4.60 6.73 13.58
N PHE A 186 3.48 6.04 13.55
CA PHE A 186 2.31 6.48 12.79
C PHE A 186 1.53 7.46 13.68
N VAL A 187 1.42 8.71 13.23
CA VAL A 187 0.86 9.80 14.01
C VAL A 187 -0.45 10.23 13.38
N ILE A 188 -1.52 10.21 14.16
CA ILE A 188 -2.84 10.72 13.82
C ILE A 188 -2.99 12.10 14.46
N ILE A 189 -3.33 13.10 13.65
CA ILE A 189 -3.40 14.50 14.03
C ILE A 189 -4.87 14.89 13.98
N LYS A 190 -5.44 15.09 15.17
CA LYS A 190 -6.82 15.52 15.42
C LYS A 190 -6.80 16.97 15.88
N TYR A 191 -7.94 17.66 15.86
CA TYR A 191 -8.05 18.99 16.48
C TYR A 191 -7.72 18.98 17.98
N THR A 192 -8.01 17.86 18.65
CA THR A 192 -7.79 17.68 20.09
C THR A 192 -6.36 17.29 20.47
N GLY A 193 -5.49 16.95 19.51
CA GLY A 193 -4.12 16.53 19.78
C GLY A 193 -3.56 15.52 18.77
N GLU A 194 -2.47 14.86 19.16
CA GLU A 194 -1.83 13.79 18.38
C GLU A 194 -1.96 12.44 19.09
N ASP A 195 -2.44 11.43 18.37
CA ASP A 195 -2.34 10.03 18.77
C ASP A 195 -1.13 9.39 18.07
N ILE A 196 -0.31 8.67 18.82
CA ILE A 196 0.94 8.09 18.32
C ILE A 196 0.91 6.58 18.46
N TYR A 197 0.91 5.88 17.33
CA TYR A 197 1.04 4.43 17.25
C TYR A 197 2.49 4.06 16.93
N ARG A 198 3.12 3.28 17.82
CA ARG A 198 4.48 2.76 17.63
C ARG A 198 4.42 1.37 17.03
N ILE A 199 4.48 1.29 15.72
CA ILE A 199 4.22 0.06 14.95
C ILE A 199 5.58 -0.51 14.52
N ASP A 200 5.85 -1.77 14.85
CA ASP A 200 6.99 -2.49 14.27
C ASP A 200 6.57 -3.09 12.94
N MET A 201 7.04 -2.50 11.84
CA MET A 201 6.73 -2.97 10.50
C MET A 201 7.33 -4.33 10.18
N SER A 202 8.26 -4.84 11.01
CA SER A 202 8.81 -6.19 10.87
C SER A 202 7.79 -7.28 11.25
N ASP A 203 6.75 -6.92 12.00
CA ASP A 203 5.64 -7.82 12.36
C ASP A 203 4.64 -8.00 11.20
N TYR A 204 4.73 -7.14 10.17
CA TYR A 204 3.82 -7.11 9.04
C TYR A 204 4.61 -7.35 7.74
N LYS A 205 4.56 -8.60 7.26
CA LYS A 205 5.17 -9.00 5.97
C LYS A 205 4.68 -8.14 4.81
#